data_AF-A0A9X5C4G7-F1
#
_entry.id   AF-A0A9X5C4G7-F1
#
_cell.length_a   1.000
_cell.length_b   1.000
_cell.length_c   1.000
_cell.angle_alpha   90.00
_cell.angle_beta   90.00
_cell.angle_gamma   90.00
#
_symmetry.space_group_name_H-M   'P 1'
#
loop_
_entity.id
_entity.type
_entity.pdbx_description
1 polymer ?
#
loop_
_entity_poly.entity_id
_entity_poly.type
_entity_poly.pdbx_seq_one_letter_code
_entity_poly.pdbx_strand_id
1 'polypeptide(L)'
;MGKIFAAIDAQIIKPRTVSSEDEGFKATKDDIENFYSQGNPTSYKRTNAYGDSPRSTGVTGENGDYDYSIYLEKHEYQTGTPGFPVFDEAQWKGSGILGRGGTWFESEEDIKKAIMNNFS
;
A
#
# COMPACT_ATOMS: atom_id res chain seq x y z
N MET A 1 16.28 5.67 30.01
CA MET A 1 16.07 4.30 29.49
C MET A 1 17.33 3.47 29.73
N GLY A 2 17.20 2.18 30.09
CA GLY A 2 18.37 1.34 30.41
C GLY A 2 19.15 0.92 29.16
N LYS A 3 20.47 0.73 29.29
CA LYS A 3 21.38 0.36 28.17
C LYS A 3 20.93 -0.90 27.41
N ILE A 4 20.32 -1.86 28.12
CA ILE A 4 19.80 -3.10 27.53
C ILE A 4 18.60 -2.82 26.63
N PHE A 5 17.66 -2.00 27.08
CA PHE A 5 16.48 -1.67 26.28
C PHE A 5 16.85 -0.88 25.03
N ALA A 6 17.77 0.10 25.14
CA ALA A 6 18.25 0.85 23.98
C ALA A 6 18.94 -0.07 22.94
N ALA A 7 19.62 -1.13 23.38
CA ALA A 7 20.21 -2.12 22.47
C ALA A 7 19.14 -2.99 21.80
N ILE A 8 18.12 -3.45 22.54
CA ILE A 8 16.99 -4.21 22.01
C ILE A 8 16.22 -3.38 20.98
N ASP A 9 15.93 -2.12 21.30
CA ASP A 9 15.26 -1.17 20.42
C ASP A 9 16.01 -1.02 19.09
N ALA A 10 17.31 -0.71 19.15
CA ALA A 10 18.14 -0.49 17.97
C ALA A 10 18.43 -1.75 17.14
N GLN A 11 18.56 -2.93 17.77
CA GLN A 11 19.00 -4.16 17.10
C GLN A 11 17.86 -5.11 16.74
N ILE A 12 16.69 -4.97 17.37
CA ILE A 12 15.59 -5.92 17.21
C ILE A 12 14.32 -5.20 16.79
N ILE A 13 13.84 -4.23 17.57
CA ILE A 13 12.52 -3.63 17.33
C ILE A 13 12.55 -2.80 16.05
N LYS A 14 13.44 -1.81 15.95
CA LYS A 14 13.53 -0.94 14.78
C LYS A 14 13.77 -1.70 13.47
N PRO A 15 14.73 -2.65 13.40
CA PRO A 15 14.94 -3.41 12.16
C PRO A 15 13.71 -4.24 11.75
N ARG A 16 12.99 -4.86 12.70
CA ARG A 16 11.76 -5.61 12.41
C ARG A 16 10.64 -4.73 11.88
N THR A 17 10.49 -3.52 12.43
CA THR A 17 9.51 -2.56 11.90
C THR A 17 9.86 -2.14 10.47
N VAL A 18 11.14 -1.87 10.19
CA VAL A 18 11.60 -1.53 8.83
C VAL A 18 11.35 -2.68 7.86
N SER A 19 11.70 -3.92 8.23
CA SER A 19 11.42 -5.08 7.38
C SER A 19 9.93 -5.29 7.13
N SER A 20 9.08 -5.07 8.14
CA SER A 20 7.63 -5.14 8.00
C SER A 20 7.07 -4.08 7.04
N GLU A 21 7.60 -2.85 7.11
CA GLU A 21 7.21 -1.76 6.20
C GLU A 21 7.66 -2.03 4.77
N ASP A 22 8.93 -2.41 4.57
CA ASP A 22 9.49 -2.74 3.26
C ASP A 22 8.72 -3.89 2.58
N GLU A 23 8.45 -4.97 3.30
CA GLU A 23 7.72 -6.13 2.80
C GLU A 23 6.26 -5.78 2.49
N GLY A 24 5.57 -5.10 3.42
CA GLY A 24 4.18 -4.67 3.24
C GLY A 24 4.02 -3.70 2.07
N PHE A 25 4.96 -2.75 1.91
CA PHE A 25 4.91 -1.77 0.83
C PHE A 25 5.20 -2.40 -0.52
N LYS A 26 6.13 -3.36 -0.58
CA LYS A 26 6.38 -4.13 -1.80
C LYS A 26 5.16 -4.94 -2.20
N ALA A 27 4.55 -5.69 -1.27
CA ALA A 27 3.34 -6.46 -1.54
C ALA A 27 2.20 -5.55 -2.03
N THR A 28 2.02 -4.39 -1.39
CA THR A 28 1.03 -3.40 -1.82
C THR A 28 1.26 -2.95 -3.27
N LYS A 29 2.51 -2.68 -3.68
CA LYS A 29 2.81 -2.34 -5.08
C LYS A 29 2.43 -3.47 -6.03
N ASP A 30 2.79 -4.70 -5.69
CA ASP A 30 2.52 -5.87 -6.52
C ASP A 30 1.00 -6.11 -6.68
N ASP A 31 0.24 -6.02 -5.58
CA ASP A 31 -1.22 -6.18 -5.59
C ASP A 31 -1.94 -5.08 -6.36
N ILE A 32 -1.55 -3.82 -6.13
CA ILE A 32 -2.16 -2.68 -6.80
C ILE A 32 -1.86 -2.70 -8.30
N GLU A 33 -0.64 -3.08 -8.71
CA GLU A 33 -0.30 -3.30 -10.12
C GLU A 33 -1.10 -4.47 -10.73
N ASN A 34 -1.42 -5.49 -9.92
CA ASN A 34 -2.23 -6.64 -10.32
C ASN A 34 -3.65 -6.26 -10.76
N PHE A 35 -4.11 -5.05 -10.46
CA PHE A 35 -5.35 -4.52 -11.03
C PHE A 35 -5.32 -4.56 -12.57
N TYR A 36 -4.16 -4.31 -13.18
CA TYR A 36 -4.00 -4.30 -14.64
C TYR A 36 -3.87 -5.69 -15.27
N SER A 37 -3.77 -6.76 -14.48
CA SER A 37 -3.73 -8.15 -14.97
C SER A 37 -5.01 -8.59 -15.68
N GLN A 38 -6.13 -7.89 -15.45
CA GLN A 38 -7.43 -8.18 -16.04
C GLN A 38 -8.04 -6.96 -16.72
N GLY A 39 -8.79 -7.21 -17.78
CA GLY A 39 -9.47 -6.18 -18.55
C GLY A 39 -8.50 -5.36 -19.40
N ASN A 40 -8.82 -5.18 -20.67
CA ASN A 40 -8.05 -4.34 -21.58
C ASN A 40 -9.02 -3.35 -22.23
N PRO A 41 -9.02 -2.08 -21.81
CA PRO A 41 -9.94 -1.10 -22.36
C PRO A 41 -9.60 -0.77 -23.81
N THR A 42 -10.64 -0.78 -24.65
CA THR A 42 -10.56 -0.36 -26.06
C THR A 42 -11.12 1.04 -26.29
N SER A 43 -11.98 1.52 -25.38
CA SER A 43 -12.67 2.81 -25.46
C SER A 43 -11.94 3.96 -24.76
N TYR A 44 -10.92 3.68 -23.95
CA TYR A 44 -10.11 4.69 -23.25
C TYR A 44 -8.67 4.20 -23.04
N LYS A 45 -7.76 5.16 -22.88
CA LYS A 45 -6.35 4.90 -22.55
C LYS A 45 -6.16 4.92 -21.04
N ARG A 46 -5.47 3.90 -20.50
CA ARG A 46 -5.05 3.88 -19.08
C ARG A 46 -3.88 4.84 -18.86
N THR A 47 -3.92 5.55 -17.74
CA THR A 47 -2.85 6.43 -17.27
C THR A 47 -1.87 5.73 -16.33
N ASN A 48 -2.20 4.52 -15.86
CA ASN A 48 -1.46 3.74 -14.85
C ASN A 48 -1.36 4.39 -13.46
N ALA A 49 -2.04 5.50 -13.24
CA ALA A 49 -1.95 6.27 -12.00
C ALA A 49 -2.47 5.54 -10.74
N TYR A 50 -3.28 4.48 -10.90
CA TYR A 50 -3.66 3.63 -9.78
C TYR A 50 -2.51 2.69 -9.37
N GLY A 51 -1.80 2.09 -10.33
CA GLY A 51 -0.55 1.34 -10.11
C GLY A 51 0.53 2.16 -9.41
N ASP A 52 0.65 3.44 -9.80
CA ASP A 52 1.64 4.36 -9.26
C ASP A 52 1.20 5.04 -7.94
N SER A 53 0.02 4.75 -7.43
CA SER A 53 -0.54 5.40 -6.24
C SER A 53 0.01 4.94 -4.87
N PRO A 54 0.56 3.73 -4.68
CA PRO A 54 1.07 3.32 -3.38
C PRO A 54 2.16 4.25 -2.84
N ARG A 55 2.01 4.67 -1.59
CA ARG A 55 3.00 5.44 -0.83
C ARG A 55 3.20 4.81 0.54
N SER A 56 4.38 5.06 1.09
CA SER A 56 4.71 4.78 2.48
C SER A 56 5.24 6.05 3.14
N THR A 57 4.92 6.26 4.41
CA THR A 57 5.53 7.33 5.23
C THR A 57 6.97 7.02 5.62
N GLY A 58 7.39 5.76 5.50
CA GLY A 58 8.57 5.22 6.15
C GLY A 58 8.36 5.05 7.67
N VAL A 59 9.27 4.31 8.29
CA VAL A 59 9.24 4.06 9.73
C VAL A 59 9.68 5.29 10.52
N THR A 60 8.79 5.79 11.38
CA THR A 60 9.04 6.86 12.35
C THR A 60 8.89 6.34 13.78
N GLY A 61 9.37 7.11 14.74
CA GLY A 61 9.31 6.76 16.16
C GLY A 61 10.68 6.48 16.79
N GLU A 62 10.64 6.20 18.09
CA GLU A 62 11.81 5.94 18.93
C GLU A 62 11.39 5.16 20.17
N ASN A 63 12.37 4.65 20.93
CA ASN A 63 12.12 4.12 22.28
C ASN A 63 11.20 2.88 22.31
N GLY A 64 11.23 2.06 21.25
CA GLY A 64 10.43 0.85 21.12
C GLY A 64 9.03 1.06 20.53
N ASP A 65 8.60 2.32 20.35
CA ASP A 65 7.34 2.67 19.69
C ASP A 65 7.66 3.21 18.29
N TYR A 66 7.31 2.41 17.28
CA TYR A 66 7.47 2.78 15.88
C TYR A 66 6.16 2.66 15.12
N ASP A 67 5.97 3.57 14.17
CA ASP A 67 4.80 3.64 13.32
C ASP A 67 5.20 3.83 11.85
N TYR A 68 4.34 3.34 10.96
CA TYR A 68 4.40 3.64 9.54
C TYR A 68 2.98 3.55 8.96
N SER A 69 2.74 4.24 7.86
CA SER A 69 1.48 4.15 7.11
C SER A 69 1.77 3.84 5.65
N ILE A 70 1.07 2.86 5.12
CA ILE A 70 1.00 2.58 3.68
C ILE A 70 -0.39 3.01 3.21
N TYR A 71 -0.46 3.79 2.14
CA TYR A 71 -1.71 4.37 1.64
C TYR A 71 -1.67 4.58 0.12
N LEU A 72 -2.84 4.78 -0.48
CA LEU A 72 -2.96 5.16 -1.89
C LEU A 72 -3.05 6.68 -2.02
N GLU A 73 -2.08 7.28 -2.70
CA GLU A 73 -2.12 8.69 -3.05
C GLU A 73 -3.11 8.91 -4.20
N LYS A 74 -4.22 9.59 -3.89
CA LYS A 74 -5.22 9.95 -4.90
C LYS A 74 -4.65 11.05 -5.79
N HIS A 75 -4.32 10.72 -7.03
CA HIS A 75 -4.05 11.75 -8.03
C HIS A 75 -5.37 12.39 -8.48
N GLU A 76 -5.38 13.72 -8.61
CA GLU A 76 -6.50 14.41 -9.22
C GLU A 76 -6.53 14.12 -10.72
N TYR A 77 -7.65 13.57 -11.20
CA TYR A 77 -7.88 13.35 -12.62
C TYR A 77 -8.98 14.28 -13.12
N GLN A 78 -8.67 15.13 -14.09
CA GLN A 78 -9.72 15.78 -14.89
C GLN A 78 -10.28 14.75 -15.88
N THR A 79 -11.32 14.02 -15.47
CA THR A 79 -12.05 13.11 -16.36
C THR A 79 -13.11 13.83 -17.20
N GLY A 80 -13.16 15.17 -17.13
CA GLY A 80 -14.27 15.97 -17.66
C GLY A 80 -15.53 15.92 -16.78
N THR A 81 -15.57 15.01 -15.81
CA THR A 81 -16.66 14.87 -14.83
C THR A 81 -16.07 14.98 -13.42
N PRO A 82 -16.31 16.09 -12.69
CA PRO A 82 -15.70 16.31 -11.39
C PRO A 82 -16.05 15.19 -10.39
N GLY A 83 -15.05 14.64 -9.71
CA GLY A 83 -15.26 13.91 -8.45
C GLY A 83 -15.58 12.42 -8.53
N PHE A 84 -15.34 11.72 -9.64
CA PHE A 84 -15.45 10.25 -9.61
C PHE A 84 -14.27 9.65 -8.83
N PRO A 85 -14.51 8.90 -7.74
CA PRO A 85 -13.44 8.23 -7.00
C PRO A 85 -12.97 7.02 -7.80
N VAL A 86 -12.10 7.25 -8.78
CA VAL A 86 -11.53 6.23 -9.67
C VAL A 86 -10.96 5.04 -8.88
N PHE A 87 -10.48 5.28 -7.65
CA PHE A 87 -9.89 4.25 -6.79
C PHE A 87 -10.95 3.33 -6.18
N ASP A 88 -12.05 3.90 -5.68
CA ASP A 88 -13.15 3.11 -5.12
C ASP A 88 -13.82 2.31 -6.25
N GLU A 89 -14.05 2.94 -7.39
CA GLU A 89 -14.58 2.27 -8.59
C GLU A 89 -13.62 1.19 -9.11
N ALA A 90 -12.30 1.39 -9.03
CA ALA A 90 -11.30 0.38 -9.35
C ALA A 90 -11.35 -0.83 -8.40
N GLN A 91 -11.58 -0.62 -7.09
CA GLN A 91 -11.77 -1.72 -6.15
C GLN A 91 -13.01 -2.56 -6.49
N TRP A 92 -14.10 -1.89 -6.86
CA TRP A 92 -15.41 -2.53 -6.98
C TRP A 92 -15.81 -2.87 -8.43
N LYS A 93 -14.91 -2.68 -9.40
CA LYS A 93 -15.20 -2.79 -10.84
C LYS A 93 -16.39 -1.92 -11.28
N GLY A 94 -16.54 -0.77 -10.65
CA GLY A 94 -17.62 0.17 -10.92
C GLY A 94 -17.36 1.03 -12.15
N SER A 95 -18.40 1.74 -12.62
CA SER A 95 -18.34 2.76 -13.67
C SER A 95 -17.69 2.32 -15.01
N GLY A 96 -17.70 1.02 -15.32
CA GLY A 96 -17.10 0.48 -16.55
C GLY A 96 -15.57 0.49 -16.53
N ILE A 97 -14.95 0.70 -15.36
CA ILE A 97 -13.52 0.52 -15.17
C ILE A 97 -13.20 -0.96 -15.31
N LEU A 98 -12.32 -1.28 -16.25
CA LEU A 98 -11.87 -2.64 -16.51
C LEU A 98 -10.61 -2.87 -15.68
N GLY A 99 -10.57 -3.95 -14.91
CA GLY A 99 -9.50 -4.25 -13.98
C GLY A 99 -9.84 -5.45 -13.09
N ARG A 100 -8.84 -5.95 -12.35
CA ARG A 100 -9.06 -6.84 -11.20
C ARG A 100 -9.39 -5.98 -9.98
N GLY A 101 -10.61 -6.13 -9.47
CA GLY A 101 -11.02 -5.45 -8.23
C GLY A 101 -10.51 -6.16 -6.97
N GLY A 102 -10.62 -5.49 -5.83
CA GLY A 102 -10.23 -6.01 -4.51
C GLY A 102 -8.74 -5.96 -4.21
N THR A 103 -7.92 -5.33 -5.06
CA THR A 103 -6.46 -5.34 -4.90
C THR A 103 -5.99 -4.60 -3.66
N TRP A 104 -6.69 -3.54 -3.22
CA TRP A 104 -6.36 -2.88 -1.95
C TRP A 104 -6.68 -3.75 -0.73
N PHE A 105 -7.77 -4.51 -0.77
CA PHE A 105 -8.11 -5.44 0.31
C PHE A 105 -7.05 -6.55 0.42
N GLU A 106 -6.55 -7.04 -0.71
CA GLU A 106 -5.42 -7.98 -0.74
C GLU A 106 -4.17 -7.36 -0.12
N SER A 107 -3.86 -6.10 -0.46
CA SER A 107 -2.75 -5.35 0.14
C SER A 107 -2.87 -5.19 1.65
N GLU A 108 -4.07 -4.88 2.16
CA GLU A 108 -4.30 -4.77 3.61
C GLU A 108 -4.01 -6.09 4.35
N GLU A 109 -4.37 -7.23 3.76
CA GLU A 109 -4.08 -8.54 4.34
C GLU A 109 -2.59 -8.88 4.26
N ASP A 110 -1.91 -8.52 3.18
CA ASP A 110 -0.48 -8.78 3.02
C ASP A 110 0.39 -7.87 3.89
N ILE A 111 -0.01 -6.62 4.13
CA ILE A 111 0.60 -5.74 5.15
C ILE A 111 0.50 -6.38 6.54
N LYS A 112 -0.67 -6.92 6.91
CA LYS A 112 -0.84 -7.61 8.20
C LYS A 112 0.08 -8.83 8.32
N LYS A 113 0.22 -9.62 7.24
CA LYS A 113 1.14 -10.77 7.22
C LYS A 113 2.60 -10.35 7.38
N ALA A 114 3.02 -9.27 6.73
CA ALA A 114 4.38 -8.73 6.88
C ALA A 114 4.67 -8.37 8.35
N ILE A 115 3.71 -7.73 9.05
CA ILE A 115 3.82 -7.46 10.49
C ILE A 115 3.94 -8.77 11.27
N MET A 116 3.04 -9.72 11.04
CA MET A 116 3.05 -10.99 11.78
C MET A 116 4.36 -11.77 11.59
N ASN A 117 4.90 -11.82 10.39
CA ASN A 117 6.14 -12.55 10.08
C ASN A 117 7.37 -11.93 10.75
N ASN A 118 7.42 -10.60 10.83
CA ASN A 118 8.58 -9.89 11.39
C ASN A 118 8.54 -9.83 12.93
N PHE A 119 7.38 -10.04 13.55
CA PHE A 119 7.20 -9.96 15.01
C PHE A 119 6.81 -11.29 15.69
N SER A 120 6.74 -12.40 14.94
CA SER A 120 6.56 -13.76 15.49
C SER A 120 7.76 -14.29 16.27
#